data_AF-U4U3F8-F1
#
_entry.id   AF-U4U3F8-F1
#
_cell.length_a   1.000
_cell.length_b   1.000
_cell.length_c   1.000
_cell.angle_alpha   90.00
_cell.angle_beta   90.00
_cell.angle_gamma   90.00
#
_symmetry.space_group_name_H-M   'P 1'
#
loop_
_entity.id
_entity.type
_entity.pdbx_description
1 polymer ?
#
loop_
_entity_poly.entity_id
_entity_poly.type
_entity_poly.pdbx_seq_one_letter_code
_entity_poly.pdbx_strand_id
1 'polypeptide(L)'
;SICRAPWCIRNKNLHKDLKIDTIQEFLTKKDSKFKSKILNHSNPLVQIAIYSEKYSPNTLWTKYSILRSTLIVYEKIDISQFNHLISFLKVKSKGYVLKKSKVLSGEQVLKFLKNAPDDIYLLH
;
A
#
# COMPACT_ATOMS: atom_id res chain seq x y z
N SER A 1 -31.28 -30.69 39.68
CA SER A 1 -31.11 -29.23 39.49
C SER A 1 -29.65 -28.94 39.19
N ILE A 2 -29.27 -28.98 37.91
CA ILE A 2 -27.91 -28.65 37.47
C ILE A 2 -27.90 -27.17 37.12
N CYS A 3 -27.14 -26.38 37.86
CA CYS A 3 -26.98 -24.95 37.63
C CYS A 3 -26.47 -24.69 36.20
N ARG A 4 -27.38 -24.31 35.28
CA ARG A 4 -27.05 -23.70 33.98
C ARG A 4 -26.71 -22.25 34.23
N ALA A 5 -25.46 -22.01 34.60
CA ALA A 5 -25.06 -20.67 34.91
C ALA A 5 -24.86 -19.89 33.58
N PRO A 6 -25.59 -18.77 33.32
CA PRO A 6 -25.82 -18.19 31.97
C PRO A 6 -24.64 -17.38 31.41
N TRP A 7 -23.48 -17.46 32.04
CA TRP A 7 -22.36 -16.52 31.91
C TRP A 7 -21.46 -16.77 30.69
N CYS A 8 -21.70 -17.81 29.91
CA CYS A 8 -21.09 -17.96 28.59
C CYS A 8 -21.83 -17.10 27.55
N ILE A 9 -21.94 -15.81 27.80
CA ILE A 9 -22.30 -14.85 26.76
C ILE A 9 -21.12 -14.83 25.79
N ARG A 10 -21.22 -15.58 24.69
CA ARG A 10 -20.19 -15.62 23.65
C ARG A 10 -19.85 -14.18 23.27
N ASN A 11 -18.56 -13.85 23.20
CA ASN A 11 -18.08 -12.48 22.99
C ASN A 11 -18.81 -11.75 21.84
N LYS A 12 -19.15 -12.49 20.78
CA LYS A 12 -19.93 -12.02 19.62
C LYS A 12 -21.33 -11.46 19.97
N ASN A 13 -22.01 -12.01 20.98
CA ASN A 13 -23.33 -11.55 21.42
C ASN A 13 -23.22 -10.28 22.29
N LEU A 14 -22.19 -10.18 23.15
CA LEU A 14 -21.95 -8.97 23.96
C LEU A 14 -21.71 -7.73 23.10
N HIS A 15 -20.87 -7.83 22.06
CA HIS A 15 -20.60 -6.72 21.15
C HIS A 15 -21.87 -6.22 20.43
N LYS A 16 -22.74 -7.16 20.03
CA LYS A 16 -24.00 -6.85 19.35
C LYS A 16 -25.01 -6.19 20.29
N ASP A 17 -25.18 -6.74 21.49
CA ASP A 17 -26.22 -6.31 22.43
C ASP A 17 -25.86 -4.98 23.12
N LEU A 18 -24.57 -4.75 23.38
CA LEU A 18 -24.07 -3.51 23.99
C LEU A 18 -23.69 -2.43 22.94
N LYS A 19 -23.79 -2.75 21.64
CA LYS A 19 -23.34 -1.90 20.53
C LYS A 19 -21.88 -1.43 20.68
N ILE A 20 -21.01 -2.31 21.18
CA ILE A 20 -19.60 -2.01 21.41
C ILE A 20 -18.76 -2.66 20.32
N ASP A 21 -17.98 -1.84 19.60
CA ASP A 21 -17.02 -2.32 18.59
C ASP A 21 -16.09 -3.39 19.21
N THR A 22 -15.79 -4.45 18.46
CA THR A 22 -14.72 -5.38 18.85
C THR A 22 -13.38 -4.64 18.90
N ILE A 23 -12.41 -5.17 19.63
CA ILE A 23 -11.04 -4.61 19.64
C ILE A 23 -10.49 -4.53 18.21
N GLN A 24 -10.80 -5.52 17.36
CA GLN A 24 -10.38 -5.52 15.96
C GLN A 24 -11.02 -4.39 15.17
N GLU A 25 -12.34 -4.20 15.27
CA GLU A 25 -13.06 -3.11 14.60
C GLU A 25 -12.62 -1.73 15.11
N PHE A 26 -12.36 -1.61 16.41
CA PHE A 26 -11.84 -0.38 17.00
C PHE A 26 -10.45 -0.03 16.45
N LEU A 27 -9.55 -1.03 16.37
CA LEU A 27 -8.21 -0.86 15.83
C LEU A 27 -8.26 -0.47 14.34
N THR A 28 -9.10 -1.14 13.53
CA THR A 28 -9.24 -0.80 12.10
C THR A 28 -9.89 0.56 11.88
N LYS A 29 -10.83 0.97 12.73
CA LYS A 29 -11.44 2.31 12.72
C LYS A 29 -10.46 3.40 13.10
N LYS A 30 -9.63 3.18 14.13
CA LYS A 30 -8.52 4.08 14.49
C LYS A 30 -7.49 4.18 13.36
N ASP A 31 -7.11 3.05 12.77
CA ASP A 31 -6.14 2.98 11.67
C ASP A 31 -6.64 3.71 10.41
N SER A 32 -7.89 3.47 9.99
CA SER A 32 -8.48 4.15 8.83
C SER A 32 -8.64 5.66 9.04
N LYS A 33 -9.06 6.10 10.23
CA LYS A 33 -9.15 7.54 10.58
C LYS A 33 -7.77 8.20 10.64
N PHE A 34 -6.76 7.49 11.12
CA PHE A 34 -5.38 7.97 11.11
C PHE A 34 -4.87 8.11 9.67
N LYS A 35 -5.02 7.06 8.84
CA LYS A 35 -4.61 7.07 7.43
C LYS A 35 -5.26 8.18 6.63
N SER A 36 -6.56 8.43 6.80
CA SER A 36 -7.25 9.52 6.09
C SER A 36 -6.74 10.91 6.52
N LYS A 37 -6.46 11.11 7.82
CA LYS A 37 -5.87 12.35 8.32
C LYS A 37 -4.46 12.60 7.78
N ILE A 38 -3.67 11.55 7.62
CA ILE A 38 -2.32 11.62 7.08
C ILE A 38 -2.33 11.90 5.56
N LEU A 39 -3.20 11.22 4.81
CA LEU A 39 -3.32 11.42 3.36
C LEU A 39 -3.72 12.86 3.01
N ASN A 40 -4.45 13.53 3.90
CA ASN A 40 -4.86 14.93 3.75
C ASN A 40 -3.91 15.93 4.44
N HIS A 41 -2.79 15.47 5.01
CA HIS A 41 -1.88 16.35 5.73
C HIS A 41 -1.07 17.21 4.76
N SER A 42 -0.95 18.51 5.06
CA SER A 42 -0.16 19.50 4.29
C SER A 42 1.34 19.15 4.21
N ASN A 43 1.83 18.20 5.02
CA ASN A 43 3.24 17.86 5.09
C ASN A 43 3.51 16.68 4.14
N PRO A 44 4.28 16.90 3.05
CA PRO A 44 4.53 15.90 2.02
C PRO A 44 5.38 14.71 2.51
N LEU A 45 6.12 14.86 3.61
CA LEU A 45 6.94 13.78 4.18
C LEU A 45 6.09 12.63 4.72
N VAL A 46 4.89 12.94 5.20
CA VAL A 46 4.01 11.95 5.82
C VAL A 46 3.37 11.04 4.76
N GLN A 47 3.22 11.53 3.53
CA GLN A 47 2.76 10.74 2.39
C GLN A 47 3.80 9.70 1.96
N ILE A 48 5.10 10.03 2.02
CA ILE A 48 6.19 9.11 1.68
C ILE A 48 6.19 7.90 2.64
N ALA A 49 5.94 8.12 3.93
CA ALA A 49 5.85 7.04 4.91
C ALA A 49 4.73 6.04 4.56
N ILE A 50 3.53 6.52 4.23
CA ILE A 50 2.41 5.66 3.77
C ILE A 50 2.77 4.92 2.48
N TYR A 51 3.36 5.62 1.52
CA TYR A 51 3.73 5.00 0.25
C TYR A 51 4.78 3.91 0.42
N SER A 52 5.63 4.00 1.45
CA SER A 52 6.64 2.98 1.74
C SER A 52 6.07 1.64 2.20
N GLU A 53 4.84 1.61 2.71
CA GLU A 53 4.14 0.38 3.08
C GLU A 53 3.43 -0.26 1.88
N LYS A 54 3.02 0.56 0.90
CA LYS A 54 2.18 0.14 -0.22
C LYS A 54 2.97 -0.20 -1.49
N TYR A 55 4.07 0.51 -1.77
CA TYR A 55 4.73 0.46 -3.06
C TYR A 55 6.13 -0.15 -2.99
N SER A 56 6.57 -0.70 -4.13
CA SER A 56 7.95 -1.17 -4.27
C SER A 56 8.96 -0.04 -4.01
N PRO A 57 10.18 -0.34 -3.55
CA PRO A 57 11.20 0.68 -3.32
C PRO A 57 11.49 1.55 -4.55
N ASN A 58 11.50 0.99 -5.77
CA ASN A 58 11.66 1.80 -6.99
C ASN A 58 10.52 2.80 -7.17
N THR A 59 9.28 2.34 -7.05
CA THR A 59 8.10 3.22 -7.12
C THR A 59 8.14 4.29 -6.03
N LEU A 60 8.62 3.95 -4.83
CA LEU A 60 8.77 4.88 -3.72
C LEU A 60 9.81 5.98 -4.04
N TRP A 61 10.97 5.60 -4.58
CA TRP A 61 12.00 6.55 -5.05
C TRP A 61 11.49 7.45 -6.19
N THR A 62 10.71 6.91 -7.13
CA THR A 62 10.05 7.71 -8.17
C THR A 62 9.09 8.73 -7.57
N LYS A 63 8.23 8.31 -6.63
CA LYS A 63 7.28 9.21 -5.95
C LYS A 63 7.99 10.31 -5.17
N TYR A 64 9.07 9.96 -4.45
CA TYR A 64 9.94 10.95 -3.80
C TYR A 64 10.52 11.94 -4.81
N SER A 65 11.00 11.47 -5.97
CA SER A 65 11.62 12.32 -6.99
C SER A 65 10.62 13.29 -7.63
N ILE A 66 9.39 12.81 -7.91
CA ILE A 66 8.29 13.65 -8.39
C ILE A 66 7.99 14.73 -7.36
N LEU A 67 7.76 14.33 -6.10
CA LEU A 67 7.44 15.24 -5.01
C LEU A 67 8.54 16.30 -4.78
N ARG A 68 9.80 15.88 -4.79
CA ARG A 68 10.95 16.79 -4.69
C ARG A 68 10.91 17.83 -5.79
N SER A 69 10.75 17.39 -7.03
CA SER A 69 10.74 18.28 -8.19
C SER A 69 9.58 19.28 -8.11
N THR A 70 8.39 18.83 -7.73
CA THR A 70 7.21 19.70 -7.53
C THR A 70 7.45 20.74 -6.44
N LEU A 71 7.96 20.34 -5.27
CA LEU A 71 8.19 21.28 -4.16
C LEU A 71 9.28 22.31 -4.47
N ILE A 72 10.31 21.92 -5.22
CA ILE A 72 11.35 22.85 -5.67
C ILE A 72 10.77 23.89 -6.64
N VAL A 73 9.95 23.46 -7.61
CA VAL A 73 9.41 24.33 -8.66
C VAL A 73 8.35 25.30 -8.12
N TYR A 74 7.38 24.79 -7.35
CA TYR A 74 6.21 25.59 -6.96
C TYR A 74 6.41 26.30 -5.62
N GLU A 75 7.08 25.67 -4.66
CA GLU A 75 7.21 26.18 -3.29
C GLU A 75 8.64 26.64 -2.95
N LYS A 76 9.61 26.43 -3.85
CA LYS A 76 11.06 26.65 -3.61
C LYS A 76 11.59 25.90 -2.39
N ILE A 77 10.96 24.78 -2.04
CA ILE A 77 11.38 23.92 -0.93
C ILE A 77 12.18 22.74 -1.49
N ASP A 78 13.46 22.66 -1.17
CA ASP A 78 14.25 21.45 -1.45
C ASP A 78 14.11 20.44 -0.32
N ILE A 79 13.51 19.28 -0.60
CA ILE A 79 13.39 18.18 0.37
C ILE A 79 14.61 17.25 0.40
N SER A 80 15.64 17.53 -0.38
CA SER A 80 16.89 16.76 -0.39
C SER A 80 17.73 16.94 0.87
N GLN A 81 17.59 18.10 1.52
CA GLN A 81 18.25 18.43 2.78
C GLN A 81 17.78 17.57 3.97
N PHE A 82 16.64 16.87 3.85
CA PHE A 82 16.14 15.99 4.90
C PHE A 82 16.87 14.63 4.91
N ASN A 83 18.08 14.61 5.47
CA ASN A 83 18.94 13.41 5.51
C ASN A 83 18.29 12.18 6.16
N HIS A 84 17.41 12.38 7.16
CA HIS A 84 16.66 11.29 7.78
C HIS A 84 15.69 10.62 6.79
N LEU A 85 15.05 11.40 5.93
CA LEU A 85 14.17 10.88 4.87
C LEU A 85 14.96 10.09 3.84
N ILE A 86 16.10 10.62 3.39
CA ILE A 86 16.97 9.93 2.42
C ILE A 86 17.47 8.61 3.00
N SER A 87 17.91 8.63 4.27
CA SER A 87 18.36 7.43 4.98
C SER A 87 17.24 6.39 5.09
N PHE A 88 16.02 6.82 5.42
CA PHE A 88 14.85 5.96 5.44
C PHE A 88 14.58 5.29 4.09
N LEU A 89 14.59 6.05 2.99
CA LEU A 89 14.40 5.53 1.64
C LEU A 89 15.48 4.51 1.25
N LYS A 90 16.74 4.80 1.59
CA LYS A 90 17.87 3.88 1.37
C LYS A 90 17.69 2.55 2.11
N VAL A 91 17.30 2.61 3.38
CA VAL A 91 17.02 1.41 4.20
C VAL A 91 15.90 0.59 3.58
N LYS A 92 14.81 1.23 3.13
CA LYS A 92 13.68 0.53 2.47
C LYS A 92 14.06 -0.09 1.12
N SER A 93 15.04 0.46 0.42
CA SER A 93 15.55 -0.13 -0.84
C SER A 93 16.57 -1.24 -0.64
N LYS A 94 17.12 -1.42 0.55
CA LYS A 94 18.17 -2.41 0.81
C LYS A 94 17.63 -3.83 0.61
N GLY A 95 18.32 -4.63 -0.20
CA GLY A 95 17.93 -6.02 -0.48
C GLY A 95 16.75 -6.17 -1.44
N TYR A 96 16.23 -5.07 -2.01
CA TYR A 96 15.17 -5.16 -3.01
C TYR A 96 15.73 -5.71 -4.32
N VAL A 97 15.25 -6.90 -4.70
CA VAL A 97 15.54 -7.49 -6.01
C VAL A 97 14.50 -6.98 -7.01
N LEU A 98 14.97 -6.37 -8.10
CA LEU A 98 14.07 -5.91 -9.15
C LEU A 98 13.31 -7.09 -9.76
N LYS A 99 11.98 -6.97 -9.80
CA LYS A 99 11.16 -7.83 -10.63
C LYS A 99 11.34 -7.41 -12.09
N LYS A 100 12.28 -8.05 -12.78
CA LYS A 100 12.40 -7.89 -14.24
C LYS A 100 11.15 -8.44 -14.91
N SER A 101 10.69 -7.77 -15.95
CA SER A 101 9.64 -8.31 -16.82
C SER A 101 10.12 -9.64 -17.40
N LYS A 102 9.23 -10.63 -17.48
CA LYS A 102 9.54 -11.86 -18.20
C LYS A 102 9.80 -11.49 -19.64
N VAL A 103 10.96 -11.90 -20.16
CA VAL A 103 11.24 -11.84 -21.58
C VAL A 103 10.42 -12.94 -22.25
N LEU A 104 9.67 -12.59 -23.30
CA LEU A 104 8.94 -13.57 -24.09
C LEU A 104 9.95 -14.47 -24.80
N SER A 105 9.87 -15.78 -24.58
CA SER A 105 10.67 -16.75 -25.32
C SER A 105 10.11 -16.97 -26.73
N GLY A 106 10.93 -17.43 -27.66
CA GLY A 106 10.48 -17.78 -29.01
C GLY A 106 9.32 -18.79 -29.01
N GLU A 107 9.35 -19.77 -28.09
CA GLU A 107 8.24 -20.72 -27.90
C GLU A 107 6.96 -20.05 -27.44
N GLN A 108 7.03 -19.09 -26.52
CA GLN A 108 5.86 -18.35 -26.05
C GLN A 108 5.27 -17.49 -27.16
N VAL A 109 6.11 -16.88 -27.99
CA VAL A 109 5.70 -16.12 -29.18
C VAL A 109 5.02 -17.06 -30.20
N LEU A 110 5.63 -18.20 -30.51
CA LEU A 110 5.05 -19.18 -31.44
C LEU A 110 3.73 -19.77 -30.91
N LYS A 111 3.65 -20.06 -29.61
CA LYS A 111 2.42 -20.52 -28.97
C LYS A 111 1.32 -19.47 -29.04
N PHE A 112 1.68 -18.19 -28.86
CA PHE A 112 0.76 -17.08 -29.05
C PHE A 112 0.30 -17.00 -30.50
N LEU A 113 1.21 -16.96 -31.47
CA LEU A 113 0.86 -16.86 -32.89
C LEU A 113 0.02 -18.04 -33.42
N LYS A 114 0.19 -19.24 -32.86
CA LYS A 114 -0.57 -20.44 -33.29
C LYS A 114 -1.95 -20.57 -32.64
N ASN A 115 -2.08 -20.12 -31.40
CA ASN A 115 -3.23 -20.49 -30.56
C ASN A 115 -3.99 -19.26 -30.02
N ALA A 116 -3.51 -18.04 -30.23
CA ALA A 116 -4.26 -16.85 -29.86
C ALA A 116 -5.50 -16.74 -30.76
N PRO A 117 -6.69 -16.48 -30.20
CA PRO A 117 -7.88 -16.27 -31.01
C PRO A 117 -7.72 -15.04 -31.92
N ASP A 118 -7.83 -15.27 -33.23
CA ASP A 118 -7.66 -14.24 -34.26
C ASP A 118 -8.60 -13.05 -34.02
N ASP A 119 -9.86 -13.33 -33.68
CA ASP A 119 -10.92 -12.34 -33.47
C ASP A 119 -10.67 -11.35 -32.31
N ILE A 120 -9.73 -11.67 -31.40
CA ILE A 120 -9.44 -10.87 -30.20
C ILE A 120 -8.10 -10.14 -30.33
N TYR A 121 -7.09 -10.79 -30.89
CA TYR A 121 -5.71 -10.31 -30.85
C TYR A 121 -5.09 -10.03 -32.23
N LEU A 122 -5.74 -10.45 -33.32
CA LEU A 122 -5.26 -10.29 -34.70
C LEU A 122 -6.27 -9.55 -35.59
N LEU A 123 -7.22 -8.81 -34.98
CA LEU A 123 -8.21 -7.97 -35.69
C LEU A 123 -7.54 -7.19 -36.84
N HIS A 124 -7.93 -7.57 -38.06
CA HIS A 124 -7.57 -6.96 -39.34
C HIS A 124 -8.26 -5.61 -39.53
#